data_AF-A0A168M030-F1
#
_entry.id   AF-A0A168M030-F1
#
_cell.length_a   1.000
_cell.length_b   1.000
_cell.length_c   1.000
_cell.angle_alpha   90.00
_cell.angle_beta   90.00
_cell.angle_gamma   90.00
#
_symmetry.space_group_name_H-M   'P 1'
#
loop_
_entity.id
_entity.type
_entity.pdbx_description
1 polymer ?
#
loop_
_entity_poly.entity_id
_entity_poly.type
_entity_poly.pdbx_seq_one_letter_code
_entity_poly.pdbx_strand_id
1 'polypeptide(L)' 'MQEFEDWNQKVKKTFNATSNEAVLTITEAGNWLGLTKDQMKVYVEKNKLNKIPIMRSTHRYLLLKSEIEQIMKKA' A
#
# COMPACT_ATOMS: atom_id res chain seq x y z
N MET A 1 17.37 -12.50 18.69
CA MET A 1 16.82 -11.39 17.90
C MET A 1 15.65 -11.95 17.10
N GLN A 2 14.45 -11.99 17.68
CA GLN A 2 13.26 -12.38 16.92
C GLN A 2 12.95 -11.20 16.00
N GLU A 3 13.25 -11.36 14.71
CA GLU A 3 12.77 -10.43 13.68
C GLU A 3 11.25 -10.43 13.78
N PHE A 4 10.70 -9.39 14.42
CA PHE A 4 9.29 -9.04 14.27
C PHE A 4 9.11 -8.67 12.80
N GLU A 5 8.88 -9.68 11.96
CA GLU A 5 8.56 -9.48 10.57
C GLU A 5 7.23 -8.71 10.54
N ASP A 6 7.29 -7.44 10.10
CA ASP A 6 6.11 -6.59 9.98
C ASP A 6 5.08 -7.37 9.15
N TRP A 7 3.93 -7.65 9.76
CA TRP A 7 2.84 -8.39 9.12
C TRP A 7 2.47 -7.83 7.75
N ASN A 8 2.69 -6.52 7.54
CA ASN A 8 2.51 -5.86 6.25
C ASN A 8 3.47 -6.40 5.19
N GLN A 9 4.74 -6.61 5.55
CA GLN A 9 5.76 -7.15 4.66
C GLN A 9 5.48 -8.61 4.32
N LYS A 10 5.05 -9.41 5.30
CA LYS A 10 4.69 -10.81 5.07
C LYS A 10 3.52 -10.94 4.09
N VAL A 11 2.44 -10.18 4.30
CA VAL A 11 1.27 -10.21 3.43
C VAL A 11 1.58 -9.65 2.04
N LYS A 12 2.37 -8.58 1.95
CA LYS A 12 2.88 -8.05 0.68
C LYS A 12 3.67 -9.11 -0.09
N LYS A 13 4.58 -9.83 0.59
CA LYS A 13 5.40 -10.88 -0.02
C LYS A 13 4.55 -12.03 -0.54
N THR A 14 3.56 -12.48 0.24
CA THR A 14 2.62 -13.52 -0.20
C THR A 14 1.77 -13.05 -1.38
N PHE A 15 1.24 -11.83 -1.34
CA PHE A 15 0.42 -11.28 -2.43
C PHE A 15 1.22 -11.13 -3.73
N ASN A 16 2.43 -10.56 -3.67
CA ASN A 16 3.29 -10.40 -4.83
C ASN A 16 3.78 -11.74 -5.41
N ALA A 17 3.80 -12.81 -4.61
CA ALA A 17 4.19 -14.14 -5.07
C ALA A 17 3.04 -14.89 -5.78
N THR A 18 1.79 -14.55 -5.49
CA THR A 18 0.61 -15.23 -6.04
C THR A 18 -0.16 -14.39 -7.06
N SER A 19 0.01 -13.07 -7.05
CA SER A 19 -0.64 -12.13 -7.95
C SER A 19 0.35 -11.57 -8.95
N ASN A 20 -0.10 -11.36 -10.19
CA ASN A 20 0.66 -10.60 -11.19
C ASN A 20 0.70 -9.09 -10.87
N GLU A 21 -0.08 -8.63 -9.89
CA GLU A 21 -0.14 -7.24 -9.47
C GLU A 21 0.74 -7.00 -8.23
N ALA A 22 1.59 -5.97 -8.30
CA ALA A 22 2.42 -5.56 -7.18
C ALA A 22 1.67 -4.60 -6.25
N VAL A 23 1.88 -4.75 -4.94
CA VAL A 23 1.28 -3.89 -3.92
C VAL A 23 2.30 -3.12 -3.09
N LEU A 24 1.88 -1.96 -2.59
CA LEU A 24 2.65 -1.06 -1.74
C LEU A 24 1.96 -0.85 -0.39
N THR A 25 2.75 -0.65 0.65
CA THR A 25 2.24 -0.12 1.92
C THR A 25 1.89 1.37 1.78
N ILE A 26 1.07 1.89 2.68
CA ILE A 26 0.73 3.34 2.72
C ILE A 26 1.99 4.21 2.76
N THR A 27 3.00 3.82 3.53
CA THR A 27 4.25 4.59 3.64
C THR A 27 5.01 4.57 2.32
N GLU A 28 5.13 3.42 1.66
CA GLU A 28 5.81 3.32 0.37
C GLU A 28 5.09 4.14 -0.71
N ALA A 29 3.76 4.03 -0.80
CA ALA A 29 2.98 4.80 -1.75
C ALA A 29 3.04 6.32 -1.46
N GLY A 30 3.05 6.70 -0.18
CA GLY A 30 3.26 8.09 0.24
C GLY A 30 4.62 8.60 -0.22
N ASN A 31 5.69 7.84 0.00
CA ASN A 31 7.04 8.22 -0.45
C ASN A 31 7.12 8.43 -1.97
N TRP A 32 6.39 7.61 -2.76
CA TRP A 32 6.32 7.79 -4.21
C TRP A 32 5.63 9.09 -4.61
N LEU A 33 4.57 9.47 -3.89
CA LEU A 33 3.79 10.69 -4.17
C LEU A 33 4.30 11.94 -3.43
N GLY A 34 5.41 11.84 -2.67
CA GLY A 34 5.90 12.92 -1.83
C GLY A 34 4.97 13.26 -0.66
N LEU A 35 4.12 12.33 -0.23
CA LEU A 35 3.16 12.47 0.86
C LEU A 35 3.63 11.75 2.12
N THR A 36 3.40 12.37 3.28
CA THR A 36 3.54 11.69 4.57
C THR A 36 2.49 10.59 4.71
N LYS A 37 2.70 9.64 5.63
CA LYS A 37 1.76 8.52 5.86
C LYS A 37 0.32 8.98 6.12
N ASP A 38 0.13 10.03 6.92
CA ASP A 38 -1.22 10.51 7.25
C ASP A 38 -1.85 11.29 6.10
N GLN A 39 -1.06 12.06 5.35
CA GLN A 39 -1.52 12.67 4.09
C GLN A 39 -1.92 11.59 3.07
N MET A 40 -1.16 10.50 2.99
CA MET A 40 -1.47 9.39 2.08
C MET A 40 -2.78 8.70 2.46
N LYS A 41 -3.08 8.50 3.75
CA LYS A 41 -4.39 7.97 4.18
C LYS A 41 -5.54 8.87 3.71
N VAL A 42 -5.42 10.18 3.90
CA VAL A 42 -6.43 11.14 3.45
C VAL A 42 -6.56 11.12 1.92
N TYR A 43 -5.43 11.02 1.22
CA TYR A 43 -5.39 10.93 -0.24
C TYR A 43 -6.11 9.69 -0.77
N VAL A 44 -5.89 8.53 -0.12
CA VAL A 44 -6.56 7.26 -0.44
C VAL A 44 -8.07 7.39 -0.32
N GLU A 45 -8.58 7.99 0.76
CA GLU A 45 -10.03 8.20 0.94
C GLU A 45 -10.60 9.16 -0.12
N LYS A 46 -9.93 10.29 -0.36
CA LYS A 46 -10.38 11.32 -1.30
C LYS A 46 -10.44 10.80 -2.75
N ASN A 47 -9.44 10.03 -3.16
CA ASN A 47 -9.33 9.51 -4.52
C ASN A 47 -9.96 8.12 -4.68
N LYS A 48 -10.55 7.57 -3.61
CA LYS A 48 -11.17 6.24 -3.58
C LYS A 48 -10.25 5.14 -4.12
N LEU A 49 -8.96 5.19 -3.76
CA LEU A 49 -7.97 4.21 -4.22
C LEU A 49 -8.32 2.81 -3.72
N ASN A 50 -7.88 1.80 -4.46
CA ASN A 50 -8.20 0.41 -4.13
C ASN A 50 -7.40 -0.05 -2.90
N LYS A 51 -8.14 -0.38 -1.82
CA LYS A 51 -7.57 -0.80 -0.54
C LYS A 51 -7.63 -2.32 -0.45
N ILE A 52 -6.48 -2.97 -0.49
CA ILE A 52 -6.38 -4.40 -0.28
C ILE A 52 -6.26 -4.63 1.23
N PRO A 53 -7.31 -5.14 1.90
CA PRO A 53 -7.30 -5.29 3.35
C PRO A 53 -6.26 -6.33 3.76
N ILE A 54 -5.52 -6.03 4.83
CA ILE A 54 -4.62 -7.01 5.45
C ILE A 54 -5.44 -7.75 6.50
N MET A 55 -5.55 -9.07 6.33
CA MET A 55 -6.38 -9.92 7.20
C MET A 55 -6.03 -9.67 8.68
N ARG A 56 -7.07 -9.48 9.51
CA ARG A 56 -7.04 -9.18 10.97
C ARG A 56 -6.86 -7.71 11.39
N SER A 57 -6.81 -6.73 10.49
CA SER A 57 -6.80 -5.32 10.91
C SER A 57 -7.53 -4.39 9.94
N THR A 58 -8.61 -3.75 10.39
CA THR A 58 -9.40 -2.79 9.59
C THR A 58 -8.62 -1.52 9.23
N HIS A 59 -7.59 -1.19 10.02
CA HIS A 59 -6.77 0.00 9.82
C HIS A 59 -5.53 -0.22 8.93
N ARG A 60 -5.24 -1.47 8.56
CA ARG A 60 -4.08 -1.80 7.72
C ARG A 60 -4.53 -2.34 6.37
N TYR A 61 -4.05 -1.68 5.32
CA TYR A 61 -4.32 -2.06 3.95
C TYR A 61 -3.08 -1.79 3.09
N LEU A 62 -3.02 -2.48 1.97
CA LEU A 62 -2.05 -2.25 0.91
C LEU A 62 -2.76 -1.53 -0.26
N LEU A 63 -1.96 -0.88 -1.10
CA LEU A 63 -2.41 -0.16 -2.29
C LEU A 63 -1.79 -0.80 -3.52
N LEU A 64 -2.51 -0.77 -4.64
CA LEU A 64 -1.99 -1.28 -5.91
C LEU A 64 -0.90 -0.36 -6.43
N LYS A 65 0.28 -0.91 -6.73
CA LYS A 65 1.40 -0.16 -7.30
C LYS A 65 1.02 0.46 -8.65
N SER A 66 0.32 -0.31 -9.48
CA SER A 66 -0.15 0.13 -10.80
C SER A 66 -1.04 1.36 -10.73
N GLU A 67 -1.91 1.44 -9.72
CA GLU A 67 -2.79 2.59 -9.50
C GLU A 67 -2.00 3.85 -9.11
N ILE A 68 -0.99 3.70 -8.22
CA ILE A 68 -0.09 4.80 -7.86
C ILE A 68 0.74 5.26 -9.08
N GLU A 69 1.26 4.34 -9.88
CA GLU A 69 2.00 4.67 -11.11
C GLU A 69 1.13 5.40 -12.13
N GLN A 70 -0.14 5.02 -12.28
CA GLN A 70 -1.08 5.72 -13.16
C GLN A 70 -1.35 7.14 -12.69
N ILE A 71 -1.42 7.38 -11.38
CA ILE A 71 -1.55 8.72 -10.80
C ILE A 71 -0.31 9.56 -11.13
N MET A 72 0.90 9.01 -10.94
CA MET A 72 2.14 9.72 -11.26
C MET A 72 2.26 10.03 -12.75
N LYS A 73 1.76 9.17 -13.64
CA LYS A 73 1.76 9.43 -15.10
C LYS A 73 0.75 10.51 -15.52
N LYS A 74 -0.27 10.79 -14.71
CA LYS A 74 -1.29 11.80 -14.96
C LYS A 74 -0.97 13.17 -14.34
N ALA A 75 0.01 13.22 -13.45
CA ALA A 75 0.50 14.44 -12.80
C ALA A 75 1.59 15.11 -13.66
#